data_AF-M1Y0C8-F1
#
_entry.id   AF-M1Y0C8-F1
#
_cell.length_a   1.000
_cell.length_b   1.000
_cell.length_c   1.000
_cell.angle_alpha   90.00
_cell.angle_beta   90.00
_cell.angle_gamma   90.00
#
_symmetry.space_group_name_H-M   'P 1'
#
loop_
_entity.id
_entity.type
_entity.pdbx_description
1 polymer ?
#
loop_
_entity_poly.entity_id
_entity_poly.type
_entity_poly.pdbx_seq_one_letter_code
_entity_poly.pdbx_strand_id
1 'polypeptide(L)'
;MCDDTPEATRVKASLRRLAGNGEAAVIERAVEVTDEIEAAARFAETTGTDQLAAAVEATDDPSLERRGRRALEAFRLFRWAAAGAYRPGGDDEADDGDGDGDRPAVARADRGDDHFHRGHGTDLRRGGEPFFR
;
A
#
# COMPACT_ATOMS: atom_id res chain seq x y z
N MET A 1 19.66 8.10 -39.82
CA MET A 1 20.71 7.94 -38.79
C MET A 1 20.44 8.99 -37.75
N CYS A 2 20.15 8.58 -36.52
CA CYS A 2 19.72 9.47 -35.44
C CYS A 2 20.89 10.34 -34.98
N ASP A 3 20.60 11.63 -34.79
CA ASP A 3 21.42 12.58 -34.04
C ASP A 3 21.63 12.09 -32.59
N ASP A 4 22.55 11.15 -32.40
CA ASP A 4 23.19 10.90 -31.10
C ASP A 4 24.41 11.82 -30.98
N THR A 5 24.15 13.12 -31.11
CA THR A 5 25.16 14.12 -30.80
C THR A 5 25.23 14.28 -29.27
N PRO A 6 26.43 14.50 -28.70
CA PRO A 6 26.59 14.73 -27.26
C PRO A 6 25.79 15.93 -26.75
N GLU A 7 25.42 16.82 -27.67
CA GLU A 7 24.56 17.97 -27.43
C GLU A 7 23.09 17.55 -27.19
N ALA A 8 22.55 16.64 -27.99
CA ALA A 8 21.21 16.08 -27.79
C ALA A 8 21.10 15.35 -26.44
N THR A 9 22.15 14.64 -26.02
CA THR A 9 22.20 13.97 -24.70
C THR A 9 22.19 14.98 -23.55
N ARG A 10 22.94 16.08 -23.67
CA ARG A 10 22.96 17.17 -22.66
C ARG A 10 21.62 17.90 -22.58
N VAL A 11 20.98 18.17 -23.71
CA VAL A 11 19.66 18.80 -23.76
C VAL A 11 18.61 17.91 -23.11
N LYS A 12 18.65 16.59 -23.37
CA LYS A 12 17.73 15.61 -22.76
C LYS A 12 17.94 15.46 -21.24
N ALA A 13 19.18 15.50 -20.77
CA ALA A 13 19.52 15.49 -19.35
C ALA A 13 19.08 16.78 -18.64
N SER A 14 19.30 17.93 -19.27
CA SER A 14 18.83 19.23 -18.76
C SER A 14 17.31 19.32 -18.76
N LEU A 15 16.62 18.75 -19.75
CA LEU A 15 15.15 18.65 -19.77
C LEU A 15 14.61 17.74 -18.66
N ARG A 16 15.24 16.58 -18.42
CA ARG A 16 14.88 15.71 -17.27
C ARG A 16 15.09 16.39 -15.93
N ARG A 17 16.18 17.15 -15.79
CA ARG A 17 16.49 17.93 -14.59
C ARG A 17 15.52 19.11 -14.40
N LEU A 18 15.12 19.76 -15.50
CA LEU A 18 14.16 20.87 -15.49
C LEU A 18 12.72 20.41 -15.26
N ALA A 19 12.38 19.19 -15.69
CA ALA A 19 11.06 18.59 -15.49
C ALA A 19 10.80 18.06 -14.07
N GLY A 20 11.70 18.27 -13.10
CA GLY A 20 11.39 18.03 -11.68
C GLY A 20 11.12 16.56 -11.30
N ASN A 21 11.58 15.60 -12.09
CA ASN A 21 11.39 14.16 -11.85
C ASN A 21 12.72 13.46 -11.49
N GLY A 22 13.54 14.10 -10.66
CA GLY A 22 14.72 13.44 -10.07
C GLY A 22 14.32 12.60 -8.86
N GLU A 23 15.10 11.57 -8.51
CA GLU A 23 14.83 10.76 -7.31
C GLU A 23 14.70 11.63 -6.05
N ALA A 24 15.46 12.74 -5.98
CA ALA A 24 15.38 13.72 -4.90
C ALA A 24 13.98 14.34 -4.74
N ALA A 25 13.30 14.73 -5.83
CA ALA A 25 11.97 15.33 -5.76
C ALA A 25 10.91 14.33 -5.29
N VAL A 26 11.05 13.06 -5.69
CA VAL A 26 10.18 11.97 -5.20
C VAL A 26 10.40 11.74 -3.70
N ILE A 27 11.66 11.76 -3.25
CA ILE A 27 12.01 11.60 -1.83
C ILE A 27 11.48 12.78 -1.01
N GLU A 28 11.70 14.02 -1.45
CA GLU A 28 11.18 15.22 -0.78
C GLU A 28 9.66 15.17 -0.67
N ARG A 29 8.98 14.81 -1.77
CA ARG A 29 7.52 14.65 -1.74
C ARG A 29 7.06 13.55 -0.80
N ALA A 30 7.79 12.43 -0.73
CA ALA A 30 7.47 11.35 0.21
C ALA A 30 7.62 11.81 1.66
N VAL A 31 8.66 12.60 1.97
CA VAL A 31 8.87 13.19 3.31
C VAL A 31 7.71 14.11 3.68
N GLU A 32 7.29 14.99 2.77
CA GLU A 32 6.12 15.85 3.01
C GLU A 32 4.86 15.04 3.33
N VAL A 33 4.61 13.96 2.57
CA VAL A 33 3.45 13.08 2.82
C VAL A 33 3.58 12.38 4.17
N THR A 34 4.78 11.96 4.59
CA THR A 34 4.96 11.39 5.93
C THR A 34 4.73 12.40 7.04
N ASP A 35 5.14 13.66 6.85
CA ASP A 35 4.86 14.74 7.81
C ASP A 35 3.35 15.01 7.92
N GLU A 36 2.62 14.96 6.81
CA GLU A 36 1.15 15.05 6.80
C GLU A 36 0.51 13.87 7.57
N ILE A 37 1.04 12.65 7.44
CA ILE A 37 0.58 11.47 8.20
C ILE A 37 0.85 11.65 9.69
N GLU A 38 2.03 12.13 10.08
CA GLU A 38 2.35 12.42 11.48
C GLU A 38 1.44 13.50 12.06
N ALA A 39 1.15 14.55 11.29
CA ALA A 39 0.20 15.57 11.69
C ALA A 39 -1.21 15.00 11.90
N ALA A 40 -1.66 14.08 11.02
CA ALA A 40 -2.94 13.40 11.16
C ALA A 40 -2.98 12.47 12.40
N ALA A 41 -1.88 11.75 12.68
CA ALA A 41 -1.75 10.93 13.88
C ALA A 41 -1.83 11.81 15.15
N ARG A 42 -1.10 12.93 15.17
CA ARG A 42 -1.15 13.89 16.28
C ARG A 42 -2.55 14.46 16.49
N PHE A 43 -3.28 14.77 15.42
CA PHE A 43 -4.69 15.19 15.53
C PHE A 43 -5.54 14.10 16.21
N ALA A 44 -5.40 12.85 15.78
CA ALA A 44 -6.14 11.72 16.36
C ALA A 44 -5.78 11.48 17.84
N GLU A 45 -4.53 11.72 18.24
CA GLU A 45 -4.11 11.61 19.65
C GLU A 45 -4.62 12.77 20.52
N THR A 46 -4.64 13.99 19.98
CA THR A 46 -4.94 15.20 20.77
C THR A 46 -6.43 15.55 20.82
N THR A 47 -7.12 15.46 19.68
CA THR A 47 -8.55 15.78 19.55
C THR A 47 -9.39 14.50 19.59
N GLY A 48 -8.92 13.43 18.94
CA GLY A 48 -9.66 12.18 18.88
C GLY A 48 -10.71 12.17 17.77
N THR A 49 -10.88 10.99 17.16
CA THR A 49 -11.89 10.76 16.12
C THR A 49 -13.32 10.89 16.66
N ASP A 50 -13.52 10.65 17.95
CA ASP A 50 -14.84 10.70 18.59
C ASP A 50 -15.28 12.16 18.80
N GLN A 51 -14.34 13.05 19.13
CA GLN A 51 -14.61 14.48 19.21
C GLN A 51 -14.91 15.07 17.82
N LEU A 52 -14.18 14.62 16.77
CA LEU A 52 -14.52 14.98 15.40
C LEU A 52 -15.93 14.50 15.01
N ALA A 53 -16.31 13.28 15.41
CA ALA A 53 -17.67 12.77 15.18
C ALA A 53 -18.73 13.62 15.88
N ALA A 54 -18.51 13.98 17.15
CA ALA A 54 -19.41 14.87 17.89
C ALA A 54 -19.52 16.25 17.24
N ALA A 55 -18.42 16.82 16.75
CA ALA A 55 -18.41 18.11 16.06
C ALA A 55 -19.19 18.07 14.74
N VAL A 56 -19.11 16.95 13.99
CA VAL A 56 -19.88 16.73 12.76
C VAL A 56 -21.37 16.62 13.03
N GLU A 57 -21.79 15.94 14.09
CA GLU A 57 -23.20 15.84 14.46
C GLU A 57 -23.76 17.15 15.03
N ALA A 58 -22.91 17.96 15.67
CA ALA A 58 -23.31 19.23 16.27
C ALA A 58 -23.36 20.41 15.28
N THR A 59 -22.84 20.26 14.06
CA THR A 59 -22.80 21.35 13.09
C THR A 59 -24.08 21.43 12.27
N ASP A 60 -24.67 22.61 12.20
CA ASP A 60 -25.80 22.89 11.31
C ASP A 60 -25.35 23.27 9.88
N ASP A 61 -24.03 23.41 9.64
CA ASP A 61 -23.48 23.72 8.31
C ASP A 61 -23.31 22.44 7.47
N PRO A 62 -24.13 22.24 6.42
CA PRO A 62 -24.09 21.03 5.61
C PRO A 62 -22.78 20.85 4.83
N SER A 63 -22.01 21.92 4.59
CA SER A 63 -20.70 21.85 3.94
C SER A 63 -19.63 21.32 4.90
N LEU A 64 -19.63 21.80 6.13
CA LEU A 64 -18.73 21.33 7.19
C LEU A 64 -19.06 19.90 7.59
N GLU A 65 -20.34 19.57 7.72
CA GLU A 65 -20.83 18.22 8.00
C GLU A 65 -20.29 17.22 6.96
N ARG A 66 -20.45 17.52 5.65
CA ARG A 66 -19.92 16.65 4.57
C ARG A 66 -18.42 16.49 4.63
N ARG A 67 -17.67 17.59 4.85
CA ARG A 67 -16.20 17.54 4.96
C ARG A 67 -15.76 16.69 6.15
N GLY A 68 -16.39 16.88 7.30
CA GLY A 68 -16.07 16.14 8.51
C GLY A 68 -16.42 14.65 8.41
N ARG A 69 -17.56 14.30 7.78
CA ARG A 69 -17.89 12.89 7.47
C ARG A 69 -16.83 12.22 6.61
N ARG A 70 -16.37 12.91 5.55
CA ARG A 70 -15.30 12.42 4.69
C ARG A 70 -13.99 12.22 5.48
N ALA A 71 -13.65 13.15 6.38
CA ALA A 71 -12.48 13.01 7.23
C ALA A 71 -12.60 11.81 8.19
N LEU A 72 -13.76 11.60 8.82
CA LEU A 72 -14.01 10.46 9.70
C LEU A 72 -13.86 9.12 8.98
N GLU A 73 -14.39 9.02 7.76
CA GLU A 73 -14.24 7.82 6.93
C GLU A 73 -12.77 7.53 6.63
N ALA A 74 -11.99 8.55 6.26
CA ALA A 74 -10.56 8.41 6.03
C ALA A 74 -9.81 7.93 7.29
N PHE A 75 -10.12 8.47 8.48
CA PHE A 75 -9.52 8.00 9.74
C PHE A 75 -9.91 6.56 10.10
N ARG A 76 -11.15 6.14 9.80
CA ARG A 76 -11.60 4.75 10.01
C ARG A 76 -10.86 3.79 9.09
N LEU A 77 -10.73 4.14 7.81
CA LEU A 77 -9.96 3.37 6.83
C LEU A 77 -8.49 3.26 7.26
N PHE A 78 -7.89 4.37 7.71
CA PHE A 78 -6.51 4.36 8.23
C PHE A 78 -6.37 3.41 9.43
N ARG A 79 -7.31 3.43 10.37
CA ARG A 79 -7.31 2.52 11.52
C ARG A 79 -7.43 1.05 11.11
N TRP A 80 -8.29 0.75 10.13
CA TRP A 80 -8.41 -0.60 9.57
C TRP A 80 -7.12 -1.05 8.86
N ALA A 81 -6.49 -0.16 8.10
CA ALA A 81 -5.22 -0.44 7.45
C ALA A 81 -4.09 -0.66 8.46
N ALA A 82 -3.99 0.18 9.49
CA ALA A 82 -3.01 0.05 10.56
C ALA A 82 -3.20 -1.23 11.39
N ALA A 83 -4.44 -1.70 11.55
CA ALA A 83 -4.75 -2.98 12.19
C ALA A 83 -4.39 -4.20 11.33
N GLY A 84 -3.91 -4.00 10.09
CA GLY A 84 -3.61 -5.07 9.14
C GLY A 84 -4.86 -5.75 8.56
N ALA A 85 -6.04 -5.17 8.79
CA ALA A 85 -7.32 -5.70 8.33
C ALA A 85 -7.72 -5.21 6.92
N TYR A 86 -6.99 -4.22 6.38
CA TYR A 86 -7.23 -3.71 5.04
C TYR A 86 -6.53 -4.58 3.98
N ARG A 87 -7.32 -5.32 3.21
CA ARG A 87 -6.91 -5.83 1.90
C ARG A 87 -7.40 -4.87 0.82
N PRO A 88 -6.52 -4.12 0.13
CA PRO A 88 -6.92 -3.37 -1.05
C PRO A 88 -7.25 -4.35 -2.17
N GLY A 89 -8.51 -4.37 -2.61
CA GLY A 89 -8.97 -5.28 -3.67
C GLY A 89 -9.11 -6.71 -3.19
N GLY A 90 -10.21 -7.00 -2.48
CA GLY A 90 -10.85 -8.28 -2.72
C GLY A 90 -11.50 -8.17 -4.09
N ASP A 91 -10.81 -8.62 -5.12
CA ASP A 91 -11.52 -9.39 -6.13
C ASP A 91 -12.30 -10.46 -5.37
N ASP A 92 -13.60 -10.24 -5.28
CA ASP A 92 -14.55 -11.32 -5.19
C ASP A 92 -14.25 -12.26 -6.37
N GLU A 93 -13.25 -13.14 -6.23
CA GLU A 93 -13.41 -14.50 -6.70
C GLU A 93 -14.55 -15.07 -5.86
N ALA A 94 -15.76 -14.69 -6.29
CA ALA A 94 -16.92 -15.52 -6.20
C ALA A 94 -16.46 -16.93 -6.53
N ASP A 95 -16.32 -17.72 -5.46
CA ASP A 95 -16.38 -19.16 -5.43
C ASP A 95 -17.79 -19.59 -5.90
N ASP A 96 -18.12 -19.22 -7.14
CA ASP A 96 -19.27 -19.67 -7.92
C ASP A 96 -18.72 -20.75 -8.87
N GLY A 97 -18.16 -21.81 -8.28
CA GLY A 97 -17.55 -22.94 -8.97
C GLY A 97 -18.16 -24.27 -8.51
N ASP A 98 -19.43 -24.46 -8.87
CA ASP A 98 -20.10 -25.74 -9.05
C ASP A 98 -20.25 -26.66 -7.82
N GLY A 99 -21.42 -26.50 -7.20
CA GLY A 99 -22.11 -27.67 -6.66
C GLY A 99 -22.49 -28.60 -7.80
N ASP A 100 -21.78 -29.73 -7.94
CA ASP A 100 -22.28 -30.88 -8.67
C ASP A 100 -22.66 -31.97 -7.67
N GLY A 101 -23.97 -32.05 -7.42
CA GLY A 101 -24.58 -33.14 -6.70
C GLY A 101 -24.58 -34.43 -7.53
N ASP A 102 -24.32 -35.52 -6.83
CA ASP A 102 -24.94 -36.83 -7.10
C ASP A 102 -24.48 -37.59 -8.37
N ARG A 103 -23.31 -38.26 -8.31
CA ARG A 103 -23.12 -39.57 -8.97
C ARG A 103 -22.32 -40.56 -8.11
N PRO A 104 -22.74 -41.85 -8.08
CA PRO A 104 -22.28 -42.81 -7.08
C PRO A 104 -20.95 -43.49 -7.44
N ALA A 105 -20.31 -43.97 -6.37
CA ALA A 105 -19.04 -44.68 -6.31
C ALA A 105 -18.82 -45.74 -7.40
N VAL A 106 -17.72 -45.58 -8.14
CA VAL A 106 -16.92 -46.71 -8.64
C VAL A 106 -15.47 -46.52 -8.20
N ALA A 107 -14.90 -47.63 -7.76
CA ALA A 107 -13.75 -47.68 -6.90
C ALA A 107 -12.41 -47.72 -7.67
N ARG A 108 -11.41 -47.10 -7.03
CA ARG A 108 -9.97 -47.47 -6.98
C ARG A 108 -9.07 -47.14 -8.17
N ALA A 109 -8.15 -46.22 -7.86
CA ALA A 109 -6.69 -46.18 -8.09
C ALA A 109 -6.38 -44.70 -8.42
N ASP A 110 -5.49 -43.98 -7.74
CA ASP A 110 -4.17 -44.34 -7.28
C ASP A 110 -3.72 -43.29 -6.25
N ARG A 111 -3.01 -43.71 -5.21
CA ARG A 111 -2.42 -42.82 -4.19
C ARG A 111 -0.94 -42.64 -4.52
N GLY A 112 -0.47 -41.40 -4.43
CA GLY A 112 0.93 -41.00 -4.55
C GLY A 112 0.97 -39.81 -5.49
N ASP A 113 1.13 -38.59 -5.02
CA ASP A 113 2.40 -37.94 -4.65
C ASP A 113 2.12 -36.47 -5.07
N ASP A 114 2.53 -35.38 -4.46
CA ASP A 114 3.28 -35.06 -3.27
C ASP A 114 2.83 -33.65 -2.89
N HIS A 115 2.40 -33.45 -1.65
CA HIS A 115 2.20 -32.12 -1.11
C HIS A 115 3.58 -31.49 -0.86
N PHE A 116 4.05 -30.65 -1.78
CA PHE A 116 5.21 -29.81 -1.54
C PHE A 116 4.84 -28.66 -0.58
N HIS A 117 5.04 -28.90 0.71
CA HIS A 117 5.24 -27.86 1.71
C HIS A 117 6.64 -27.98 2.33
N ARG A 118 7.56 -27.16 1.83
CA ARG A 118 8.84 -26.77 2.46
C ARG A 118 9.24 -25.44 1.82
N GLY A 119 9.46 -24.33 2.51
CA GLY A 119 9.73 -24.09 3.91
C GLY A 119 10.79 -22.99 3.98
N HIS A 120 10.46 -21.89 4.65
CA HIS A 120 11.33 -20.99 5.43
C HIS A 120 12.78 -20.70 5.00
N GLY A 121 13.11 -19.40 4.94
CA GLY A 121 14.40 -18.92 5.45
C GLY A 121 15.04 -17.81 4.64
N THR A 122 14.64 -16.57 4.87
CA THR A 122 15.47 -15.39 4.61
C THR A 122 16.70 -15.46 5.51
N ASP A 123 17.89 -15.64 4.95
CA ASP A 123 19.14 -15.46 5.69
C ASP A 123 19.55 -13.98 5.61
N LEU A 124 19.29 -13.25 6.69
CA LEU A 124 19.77 -11.89 6.90
C LEU A 124 20.75 -11.90 8.07
N ARG A 125 21.93 -11.29 7.80
CA ARG A 125 23.03 -10.91 8.72
C ARG A 125 24.07 -12.03 8.90
N ARG A 126 25.39 -11.80 8.90
CA ARG A 126 26.20 -10.69 9.47
C ARG A 126 27.64 -10.96 9.01
N GLY A 127 28.36 -10.04 8.36
CA GLY A 127 29.26 -9.10 9.01
C GLY A 127 30.75 -9.49 8.85
N GLY A 128 31.63 -8.52 8.61
CA GLY A 128 33.08 -8.64 8.91
C GLY A 128 34.07 -8.61 7.74
N GLU A 129 34.45 -7.39 7.34
CA GLU A 129 35.81 -6.88 6.98
C GLU A 129 36.79 -7.68 6.07
N PRO A 130 37.42 -7.02 5.07
CA PRO A 130 38.52 -7.59 4.30
C PRO A 130 39.87 -7.50 5.03
N PHE A 131 40.59 -8.62 5.13
CA PHE A 131 41.96 -8.68 5.62
C PHE A 131 42.96 -8.25 4.53
N PHE A 132 43.80 -7.28 4.87
CA PHE A 132 45.05 -7.00 4.16
C PHE A 132 46.09 -8.08 4.49
N ARG A 133 46.74 -8.62 3.46
CA ARG A 133 48.18 -8.92 3.49
C ARG A 133 48.76 -8.99 2.10
#